data_AF-A0AAJ1JB97-F1
#
_entry.id   AF-A0AAJ1JB97-F1
#
_cell.length_a   1.000
_cell.length_b   1.000
_cell.length_c   1.000
_cell.angle_alpha   90.00
_cell.angle_beta   90.00
_cell.angle_gamma   90.00
#
_symmetry.space_group_name_H-M   'P 1'
#
loop_
_entity.id
_entity.type
_entity.pdbx_description
1 polymer ?
#
loop_
_entity_poly.entity_id
_entity_poly.type
_entity_poly.pdbx_seq_one_letter_code
_entity_poly.pdbx_strand_id
1 'polypeptide(L)'
;MTKTFKTPFAAQGDRVSIPNEVQPDGSVSYTQGYGYDYERDQNTDPAAKDIEREKMNGMFHDITEAVGEIQTFGAAQWTIEAQPYPLRALVYHNQKLYQSRIENNKEDPQAGKGWVELKADLTAADVGAYNQEEANQRFQPLGNYTPAGYSYGKEESDNRFQPKGNYQPFGNYALKGDSYIKSESDGKYQPKGIINLPGIMPALLLKLSLGK
;
A
#
# COMPACT_ATOMS: atom_id res chain seq x y z
N MET A 1 -14.90 -26.29 0.82
CA MET A 1 -15.90 -26.61 1.87
C MET A 1 -16.86 -27.65 1.32
N THR A 2 -17.04 -28.77 2.01
CA THR A 2 -17.87 -29.88 1.49
C THR A 2 -19.32 -29.81 1.97
N LYS A 3 -19.63 -29.08 3.05
CA LYS A 3 -21.00 -28.88 3.57
C LYS A 3 -21.19 -27.50 4.22
N THR A 4 -22.33 -26.87 3.95
CA THR A 4 -22.82 -25.67 4.64
C THR A 4 -24.02 -26.05 5.51
N PHE A 5 -24.00 -25.69 6.78
CA PHE A 5 -25.07 -25.98 7.74
C PHE A 5 -26.15 -24.89 7.67
N LYS A 6 -27.09 -25.05 6.75
CA LYS A 6 -28.32 -24.23 6.72
C LYS A 6 -29.39 -24.71 7.68
N THR A 7 -29.34 -26.01 7.99
CA THR A 7 -30.21 -26.66 8.96
C THR A 7 -29.30 -27.38 9.94
N PRO A 8 -29.37 -27.06 11.24
CA PRO A 8 -28.58 -27.75 12.24
C PRO A 8 -28.99 -29.21 12.35
N PHE A 9 -28.07 -30.05 12.83
CA PHE A 9 -28.32 -31.45 13.09
C PHE A 9 -29.49 -31.62 14.07
N ALA A 10 -30.31 -32.65 13.86
CA ALA A 10 -31.48 -32.92 14.69
C ALA A 10 -32.43 -31.71 14.90
N ALA A 11 -32.53 -30.77 13.93
CA ALA A 11 -33.41 -29.60 14.04
C ALA A 11 -34.89 -29.96 14.34
N GLN A 12 -35.33 -31.13 13.88
CA GLN A 12 -36.67 -31.70 14.14
C GLN A 12 -36.63 -32.94 15.04
N GLY A 13 -35.45 -33.30 15.56
CA GLY A 13 -35.28 -34.47 16.42
C GLY A 13 -35.36 -34.11 17.91
N ASP A 14 -35.57 -35.12 18.74
CA ASP A 14 -35.49 -34.96 20.19
C ASP A 14 -34.09 -34.53 20.62
N ARG A 15 -34.06 -33.52 21.49
CA ARG A 15 -32.85 -32.89 22.01
C ARG A 15 -33.05 -32.58 23.49
N VAL A 16 -31.96 -32.62 24.24
CA VAL A 16 -31.89 -32.13 25.62
C VAL A 16 -30.72 -31.15 25.71
N SER A 17 -30.93 -30.03 26.40
CA SER A 17 -29.87 -29.06 26.66
C SER A 17 -28.78 -29.67 27.52
N ILE A 18 -27.52 -29.46 27.14
CA ILE A 18 -26.36 -29.96 27.87
C ILE A 18 -25.88 -28.87 28.83
N PRO A 19 -25.79 -29.14 30.13
CA PRO A 19 -25.25 -28.19 31.09
C PRO A 19 -23.80 -27.84 30.78
N ASN A 20 -23.37 -26.61 31.09
CA ASN A 20 -21.95 -26.29 31.09
C ASN A 20 -21.24 -26.96 32.27
N GLU A 21 -21.76 -26.73 33.48
CA GLU A 21 -21.19 -27.20 34.73
C GLU A 21 -21.11 -28.73 34.83
N VAL A 22 -20.08 -29.23 35.52
CA VAL A 22 -19.92 -30.66 35.80
C VAL A 22 -21.10 -31.18 36.61
N GLN A 23 -21.70 -32.29 36.17
CA GLN A 23 -22.87 -32.85 36.83
C GLN A 23 -22.46 -33.82 37.96
N PRO A 24 -23.03 -33.69 39.18
CA PRO A 24 -22.68 -34.57 40.31
C PRO A 24 -23.03 -36.05 40.10
N ASP A 25 -23.99 -36.33 39.22
CA ASP A 25 -24.44 -37.68 38.87
C ASP A 25 -23.59 -38.34 37.78
N GLY A 26 -22.51 -37.68 37.35
CA GLY A 26 -21.62 -38.14 36.27
C GLY A 26 -22.22 -37.98 34.87
N SER A 27 -23.36 -37.32 34.70
CA SER A 27 -23.94 -37.03 33.38
C SER A 27 -23.05 -36.09 32.56
N VAL A 28 -23.13 -36.22 31.23
CA VAL A 28 -22.41 -35.35 30.29
C VAL A 28 -22.69 -33.86 30.53
N SER A 29 -21.62 -33.06 30.46
CA SER A 29 -21.66 -31.60 30.44
C SER A 29 -20.64 -31.05 29.44
N TYR A 30 -20.73 -29.77 29.07
CA TYR A 30 -19.73 -29.17 28.18
C TYR A 30 -18.34 -29.05 28.82
N THR A 31 -18.26 -28.84 30.14
CA THR A 31 -16.97 -28.78 30.83
C THR A 31 -16.31 -30.15 30.97
N GLN A 32 -17.08 -31.20 31.28
CA GLN A 32 -16.53 -32.53 31.58
C GLN A 32 -16.50 -33.47 30.37
N GLY A 33 -17.41 -33.28 29.41
CA GLY A 33 -17.70 -34.27 28.37
C GLY A 33 -18.35 -35.53 28.94
N TYR A 34 -18.28 -36.63 28.17
CA TYR A 34 -18.64 -37.96 28.67
C TYR A 34 -17.57 -38.45 29.63
N GLY A 35 -17.95 -38.67 30.90
CA GLY A 35 -17.04 -39.13 31.95
C GLY A 35 -16.81 -40.64 31.97
N TYR A 36 -16.05 -41.09 32.98
CA TYR A 36 -15.65 -42.49 33.17
C TYR A 36 -16.82 -43.49 33.12
N ASP A 37 -17.99 -43.14 33.65
CA ASP A 37 -19.12 -44.07 33.66
C ASP A 37 -19.63 -44.47 32.27
N TYR A 38 -19.31 -43.69 31.22
CA TYR A 38 -19.68 -43.98 29.83
C TYR A 38 -18.72 -44.93 29.10
N GLU A 39 -17.54 -45.25 29.67
CA GLU A 39 -16.60 -46.24 29.10
C GLU A 39 -16.68 -47.61 29.78
N ARG A 40 -17.48 -47.73 30.84
CA ARG A 40 -17.66 -48.98 31.60
C ARG A 40 -18.44 -50.00 30.79
N ASP A 41 -18.20 -51.28 31.05
CA ASP A 41 -18.90 -52.37 30.35
C ASP A 41 -20.37 -52.44 30.79
N GLN A 42 -21.26 -52.11 29.85
CA GLN A 42 -22.70 -52.06 30.05
C GLN A 42 -23.33 -53.40 30.41
N ASN A 43 -22.68 -54.52 30.08
CA ASN A 43 -23.22 -55.85 30.37
C ASN A 43 -22.90 -56.31 31.79
N THR A 44 -21.87 -55.73 32.41
CA THR A 44 -21.29 -56.25 33.67
C THR A 44 -21.26 -55.24 34.80
N ASP A 45 -21.23 -53.93 34.50
CA ASP A 45 -21.17 -52.88 35.49
C ASP A 45 -22.50 -52.11 35.59
N PRO A 46 -23.25 -52.21 36.70
CA PRO A 46 -24.52 -51.51 36.87
C PRO A 46 -24.35 -49.97 37.00
N ALA A 47 -23.14 -49.47 37.16
CA ALA A 47 -22.84 -48.04 37.15
C ALA A 47 -22.51 -47.51 35.74
N ALA A 48 -22.44 -48.38 34.72
CA ALA A 48 -22.23 -47.95 33.34
C ALA A 48 -23.38 -47.05 32.85
N LYS A 49 -23.05 -46.03 32.06
CA LYS A 49 -24.00 -45.12 31.44
C LYS A 49 -24.02 -45.30 29.92
N ASP A 50 -25.21 -45.23 29.35
CA ASP A 50 -25.41 -45.20 27.91
C ASP A 50 -25.23 -43.80 27.36
N ILE A 51 -24.66 -43.69 26.16
CA ILE A 51 -24.70 -42.45 25.38
C ILE A 51 -26.16 -42.17 24.99
N GLU A 52 -26.75 -41.16 25.62
CA GLU A 52 -28.14 -40.82 25.41
C GLU A 52 -28.31 -40.10 24.06
N ARG A 53 -29.20 -40.61 23.20
CA ARG A 53 -29.39 -40.11 21.83
C ARG A 53 -29.77 -38.64 21.81
N GLU A 54 -30.69 -38.22 22.66
CA GLU A 54 -31.18 -36.86 22.78
C GLU A 54 -30.10 -35.88 23.25
N LYS A 55 -29.15 -36.35 24.08
CA LYS A 55 -28.00 -35.54 24.51
C LYS A 55 -26.96 -35.42 23.40
N MET A 56 -26.66 -36.52 22.70
CA MET A 56 -25.77 -36.50 21.54
C MET A 56 -26.34 -35.62 20.41
N ASN A 57 -27.66 -35.70 20.17
CA ASN A 57 -28.36 -34.82 19.25
C ASN A 57 -28.24 -33.36 19.66
N GLY A 58 -28.41 -33.05 20.96
CA GLY A 58 -28.24 -31.70 21.50
C GLY A 58 -26.85 -31.12 21.21
N MET A 59 -25.78 -31.85 21.54
CA MET A 59 -24.41 -31.38 21.28
C MET A 59 -24.14 -31.13 19.80
N PHE A 60 -24.55 -32.05 18.92
CA PHE A 60 -24.36 -31.86 17.48
C PHE A 60 -25.23 -30.73 16.94
N HIS A 61 -26.42 -30.54 17.49
CA HIS A 61 -27.26 -29.40 17.15
C HIS A 61 -26.52 -28.09 17.47
N ASP A 62 -26.08 -27.91 18.71
CA ASP A 62 -25.44 -26.67 19.17
C ASP A 62 -24.19 -26.34 18.33
N ILE A 63 -23.34 -27.34 18.06
CA ILE A 63 -22.16 -27.17 17.20
C ILE A 63 -22.55 -26.78 15.77
N THR A 64 -23.51 -27.49 15.16
CA THR A 64 -23.86 -27.25 13.76
C THR A 64 -24.67 -25.97 13.56
N GLU A 65 -25.41 -25.53 14.58
CA GLU A 65 -26.07 -24.23 14.61
C GLU A 65 -25.03 -23.10 14.67
N ALA A 66 -24.09 -23.16 15.63
CA ALA A 66 -23.03 -22.16 15.76
C ALA A 66 -22.16 -22.06 14.49
N VAL A 67 -21.79 -23.22 13.90
CA VAL A 67 -21.04 -23.25 12.64
C VAL A 67 -21.89 -22.70 11.49
N GLY A 68 -23.18 -23.06 11.42
CA GLY A 68 -24.10 -22.58 10.39
C GLY A 68 -24.29 -21.06 10.42
N GLU A 69 -24.37 -20.49 11.62
CA GLU A 69 -24.42 -19.05 11.85
C GLU A 69 -23.17 -18.35 11.30
N ILE A 70 -21.98 -18.81 11.70
CA ILE A 70 -20.70 -18.25 11.24
C ILE A 70 -20.55 -18.42 9.71
N GLN A 71 -20.97 -19.55 9.15
CA GLN A 71 -20.96 -19.76 7.70
C GLN A 71 -21.91 -18.82 6.95
N THR A 72 -23.02 -18.42 7.57
CA THR A 72 -24.03 -17.55 6.97
C THR A 72 -23.62 -16.08 7.03
N PHE A 73 -23.14 -15.62 8.20
CA PHE A 73 -22.83 -14.20 8.44
C PHE A 73 -21.35 -13.85 8.35
N GLY A 74 -20.45 -14.84 8.29
CA GLY A 74 -19.01 -14.66 8.30
C GLY A 74 -18.41 -14.44 9.70
N ALA A 75 -19.23 -14.20 10.71
CA ALA A 75 -18.86 -14.07 12.12
C ALA A 75 -20.00 -14.57 13.01
N ALA A 76 -19.71 -14.88 14.27
CA ALA A 76 -20.72 -15.22 15.25
C ALA A 76 -21.58 -13.98 15.57
N GLN A 77 -22.85 -14.21 15.90
CA GLN A 77 -23.72 -13.13 16.34
C GLN A 77 -23.29 -12.61 17.72
N TRP A 78 -23.47 -11.31 17.94
CA TRP A 78 -23.27 -10.72 19.25
C TRP A 78 -24.38 -11.20 20.20
N THR A 79 -24.00 -11.60 21.42
CA THR A 79 -24.91 -12.00 22.48
C THR A 79 -24.41 -11.47 23.83
N ILE A 80 -25.33 -11.30 24.78
CA ILE A 80 -24.98 -10.90 26.15
C ILE A 80 -24.21 -12.03 26.85
N GLU A 81 -24.55 -13.28 26.55
CA GLU A 81 -23.99 -14.48 27.18
C GLU A 81 -22.53 -14.75 26.78
N ALA A 82 -22.12 -14.35 25.58
CA ALA A 82 -20.76 -14.51 25.09
C ALA A 82 -19.79 -13.42 25.61
N GLN A 83 -20.28 -12.47 26.40
CA GLN A 83 -19.43 -11.47 27.03
C GLN A 83 -18.51 -12.10 28.11
N PRO A 84 -17.30 -11.56 28.31
CA PRO A 84 -16.72 -10.43 27.59
C PRO A 84 -16.02 -10.83 26.29
N TYR A 85 -16.04 -9.93 25.31
CA TYR A 85 -15.32 -10.10 24.04
C TYR A 85 -13.87 -9.62 24.14
N PRO A 86 -12.88 -10.36 23.61
CA PRO A 86 -11.49 -9.92 23.59
C PRO A 86 -11.25 -8.79 22.59
N LEU A 87 -10.09 -8.11 22.70
CA LEU A 87 -9.65 -7.14 21.70
C LEU A 87 -9.63 -7.79 20.31
N ARG A 88 -10.11 -7.05 19.29
CA ARG A 88 -10.22 -7.47 17.89
C ARG A 88 -11.21 -8.60 17.60
N ALA A 89 -12.01 -9.04 18.57
CA ALA A 89 -13.13 -9.96 18.31
C ALA A 89 -14.05 -9.41 17.20
N LEU A 90 -14.53 -10.30 16.32
CA LEU A 90 -15.48 -9.96 15.27
C LEU A 90 -16.85 -10.51 15.63
N VAL A 91 -17.88 -9.67 15.52
CA VAL A 91 -19.27 -10.06 15.77
C VAL A 91 -20.19 -9.48 14.72
N TYR A 92 -21.24 -10.23 14.39
CA TYR A 92 -22.35 -9.74 13.58
C TYR A 92 -23.47 -9.24 14.49
N HIS A 93 -23.93 -8.01 14.27
CA HIS A 93 -24.98 -7.38 15.08
C HIS A 93 -25.79 -6.41 14.23
N ASN A 94 -27.13 -6.43 14.31
CA ASN A 94 -28.01 -5.52 13.56
C ASN A 94 -27.62 -5.34 12.08
N GLN A 95 -27.39 -6.47 11.38
CA GLN A 95 -27.02 -6.53 9.96
C GLN A 95 -25.65 -5.92 9.59
N LYS A 96 -24.77 -5.74 10.58
CA LYS A 96 -23.46 -5.13 10.41
C LYS A 96 -22.39 -5.97 11.10
N LEU A 97 -21.17 -5.92 10.56
CA LEU A 97 -20.01 -6.55 11.18
C LEU A 97 -19.28 -5.52 12.05
N TYR A 98 -18.92 -5.91 13.26
CA TYR A 98 -18.18 -5.05 14.20
C TYR A 98 -16.91 -5.73 14.67
N GLN A 99 -15.88 -4.92 14.94
CA GLN A 99 -14.65 -5.34 15.58
C GLN A 99 -14.49 -4.68 16.95
N SER A 100 -14.16 -5.48 17.97
CA SER A 100 -13.87 -4.97 19.31
C SER A 100 -12.57 -4.16 19.33
N ARG A 101 -12.59 -3.00 20.00
CA ARG A 101 -11.48 -2.06 20.14
C ARG A 101 -10.84 -2.07 21.51
N ILE A 102 -11.41 -2.80 22.47
CA ILE A 102 -10.95 -2.88 23.85
C ILE A 102 -10.89 -4.33 24.31
N GLU A 103 -10.03 -4.62 25.28
CA GLU A 103 -10.04 -5.90 25.99
C GLU A 103 -11.26 -6.01 26.90
N ASN A 104 -11.69 -7.24 27.16
CA ASN A 104 -12.81 -7.56 28.05
C ASN A 104 -14.09 -6.73 27.75
N ASN A 105 -14.43 -6.56 26.48
CA ASN A 105 -15.52 -5.71 26.03
C ASN A 105 -16.89 -6.32 26.40
N LYS A 106 -17.68 -5.57 27.16
CA LYS A 106 -19.05 -5.91 27.59
C LYS A 106 -20.09 -4.95 27.03
N GLU A 107 -19.67 -4.01 26.18
CA GLU A 107 -20.56 -3.04 25.57
C GLU A 107 -21.35 -3.70 24.42
N ASP A 108 -22.58 -3.22 24.21
CA ASP A 108 -23.29 -3.45 22.95
C ASP A 108 -22.59 -2.68 21.81
N PRO A 109 -22.46 -3.26 20.59
CA PRO A 109 -21.81 -2.63 19.44
C PRO A 109 -22.30 -1.22 19.06
N GLN A 110 -23.50 -0.82 19.47
CA GLN A 110 -24.05 0.52 19.21
C GLN A 110 -24.09 1.44 20.44
N ALA A 111 -23.84 0.92 21.64
CA ALA A 111 -23.95 1.70 22.87
C ALA A 111 -22.72 2.56 23.19
N GLY A 112 -21.54 2.22 22.65
CA GLY A 112 -20.28 2.82 23.09
C GLY A 112 -19.17 2.90 22.04
N LYS A 113 -17.96 3.20 22.52
CA LYS A 113 -16.74 3.33 21.69
C LYS A 113 -15.91 2.05 21.67
N GLY A 114 -16.32 1.01 22.40
CA GLY A 114 -15.67 -0.29 22.45
C GLY A 114 -15.71 -1.06 21.12
N TRP A 115 -16.51 -0.63 20.15
CA TRP A 115 -16.66 -1.29 18.85
C TRP A 115 -16.38 -0.34 17.69
N VAL A 116 -15.90 -0.90 16.57
CA VAL A 116 -15.84 -0.22 15.27
C VAL A 116 -16.64 -1.02 14.26
N GLU A 117 -17.49 -0.34 13.49
CA GLU A 117 -18.21 -0.95 12.36
C GLU A 117 -17.24 -1.21 11.19
N LEU A 118 -17.25 -2.44 10.68
CA LEU A 118 -16.55 -2.82 9.46
C LEU A 118 -17.47 -2.61 8.27
N LYS A 119 -17.42 -1.42 7.69
CA LYS A 119 -18.23 -1.04 6.52
C LYS A 119 -17.75 -1.78 5.26
N ALA A 120 -18.69 -2.15 4.39
CA ALA A 120 -18.39 -2.70 3.07
C ALA A 120 -17.82 -1.62 2.13
N ASP A 121 -18.32 -0.40 2.29
CA ASP A 121 -17.93 0.80 1.58
C ASP A 121 -17.25 1.79 2.55
N LEU A 122 -15.96 2.06 2.30
CA LEU A 122 -15.22 3.09 3.01
C LEU A 122 -15.18 4.35 2.14
N THR A 123 -15.61 5.48 2.70
CA THR A 123 -15.44 6.78 2.05
C THR A 123 -14.09 7.39 2.42
N ALA A 124 -13.63 8.36 1.63
CA ALA A 124 -12.41 9.11 1.95
C ALA A 124 -12.52 9.79 3.33
N ALA A 125 -13.72 10.32 3.66
CA ALA A 125 -14.00 10.93 4.94
C ALA A 125 -13.86 9.95 6.13
N ASP A 126 -14.24 8.67 5.95
CA ASP A 126 -14.15 7.65 7.02
C ASP A 126 -12.71 7.37 7.46
N VAL A 127 -11.74 7.53 6.55
CA VAL A 127 -10.31 7.26 6.80
C VAL A 127 -9.48 8.53 6.91
N GLY A 128 -10.11 9.71 6.92
CA GLY A 128 -9.41 10.99 6.92
C GLY A 128 -8.58 11.23 5.66
N ALA A 129 -8.90 10.55 4.55
CA ALA A 129 -8.32 10.79 3.24
C ALA A 129 -9.12 11.87 2.51
N TYR A 130 -8.47 12.51 1.54
CA TYR A 130 -9.16 13.38 0.58
C TYR A 130 -9.67 12.53 -0.58
N ASN A 131 -10.89 12.81 -1.00
CA ASN A 131 -11.34 12.30 -2.30
C ASN A 131 -10.62 13.05 -3.44
N GLN A 132 -10.73 12.56 -4.67
CA GLN A 132 -10.03 13.13 -5.82
C GLN A 132 -10.39 14.61 -6.05
N GLU A 133 -11.64 15.00 -5.85
CA GLU A 133 -12.09 16.39 -6.03
C GLU A 133 -11.48 17.32 -4.96
N GLU A 134 -11.52 16.90 -3.70
CA GLU A 134 -10.91 17.62 -2.57
C GLU A 134 -9.41 17.74 -2.73
N ALA A 135 -8.74 16.66 -3.14
CA ALA A 135 -7.29 16.64 -3.38
C ALA A 135 -6.91 17.55 -4.55
N ASN A 136 -7.70 17.54 -5.63
CA ASN A 136 -7.52 18.46 -6.74
C ASN A 136 -7.66 19.91 -6.28
N GLN A 137 -8.71 20.25 -5.54
CA GLN A 137 -8.87 21.63 -5.05
C GLN A 137 -7.77 22.06 -4.08
N ARG A 138 -7.32 21.18 -3.17
CA ARG A 138 -6.35 21.52 -2.12
C ARG A 138 -4.89 21.49 -2.57
N PHE A 139 -4.51 20.51 -3.40
CA PHE A 139 -3.09 20.20 -3.67
C PHE A 139 -2.73 20.25 -5.15
N GLN A 140 -3.70 20.14 -6.05
CA GLN A 140 -3.51 20.24 -7.50
C GLN A 140 -4.51 21.24 -8.08
N PRO A 141 -4.41 22.55 -7.75
CA PRO A 141 -5.34 23.54 -8.27
C PRO A 141 -5.46 23.31 -9.77
N LEU A 142 -6.66 22.93 -10.21
CA LEU A 142 -6.98 22.59 -11.59
C LEU A 142 -6.31 23.61 -12.52
N GLY A 143 -5.21 23.20 -13.13
CA GLY A 143 -4.72 23.72 -14.40
C GLY A 143 -4.71 25.24 -14.59
N ASN A 144 -4.10 25.99 -13.68
CA ASN A 144 -3.24 27.10 -14.13
C ASN A 144 -1.78 26.65 -14.26
N TYR A 145 -1.54 25.34 -14.34
CA TYR A 145 -0.29 24.83 -14.87
C TYR A 145 -0.32 25.05 -16.38
N THR A 146 0.58 25.90 -16.87
CA THR A 146 0.86 25.95 -18.30
C THR A 146 1.16 24.52 -18.77
N PRO A 147 0.67 24.08 -19.94
CA PRO A 147 0.84 22.69 -20.38
C PRO A 147 2.29 22.22 -20.27
N ALA A 148 2.54 20.94 -20.04
CA ALA A 148 3.89 20.41 -20.00
C ALA A 148 4.64 20.79 -21.29
N GLY A 149 5.67 21.64 -21.17
CA GLY A 149 6.38 22.25 -22.31
C GLY A 149 6.39 23.79 -22.32
N TYR A 150 5.67 24.44 -21.42
CA TYR A 150 5.69 25.89 -21.25
C TYR A 150 6.49 26.24 -19.97
N SER A 151 7.76 26.70 -19.94
CA SER A 151 8.47 27.66 -20.81
C SER A 151 7.56 28.81 -21.22
N TYR A 152 8.01 30.06 -21.12
CA TYR A 152 7.25 31.23 -21.57
C TYR A 152 6.42 30.89 -22.82
N GLY A 153 5.10 31.10 -22.78
CA GLY A 153 4.24 30.78 -23.94
C GLY A 153 4.81 31.49 -25.17
N LYS A 154 4.73 30.92 -26.38
CA LYS A 154 5.52 31.41 -27.54
C LYS A 154 5.42 32.93 -27.74
N GLU A 155 4.23 33.50 -27.62
CA GLU A 155 4.02 34.97 -27.64
C GLU A 155 4.64 35.71 -26.45
N GLU A 156 4.54 35.15 -25.24
CA GLU A 156 5.19 35.68 -24.03
C GLU A 156 6.72 35.62 -24.13
N SER A 157 7.26 34.54 -24.70
CA SER A 157 8.68 34.34 -24.94
C SER A 157 9.21 35.31 -25.99
N ASP A 158 8.51 35.42 -27.12
CA ASP A 158 8.88 36.28 -28.25
C ASP A 158 8.82 37.77 -27.88
N ASN A 159 7.97 38.14 -26.91
CA ASN A 159 7.85 39.52 -26.41
C ASN A 159 8.78 39.85 -25.22
N ARG A 160 9.13 38.87 -24.37
CA ARG A 160 9.93 39.12 -23.14
C ARG A 160 11.40 38.84 -23.29
N PHE A 161 11.77 37.88 -24.14
CA PHE A 161 13.15 37.51 -24.41
C PHE A 161 13.53 38.07 -25.76
N GLN A 162 14.73 38.63 -25.87
CA GLN A 162 15.17 39.25 -27.12
C GLN A 162 14.99 38.24 -28.27
N PRO A 163 14.36 38.66 -29.40
CA PRO A 163 14.22 37.78 -30.56
C PRO A 163 15.61 37.25 -30.91
N LYS A 164 15.70 35.94 -31.16
CA LYS A 164 16.95 35.24 -31.44
C LYS A 164 17.69 35.99 -32.57
N GLY A 165 18.75 36.72 -32.22
CA GLY A 165 19.45 37.61 -33.14
C GLY A 165 19.69 39.04 -32.65
N ASN A 166 19.12 39.47 -31.51
CA ASN A 166 19.28 40.85 -31.03
C ASN A 166 19.83 40.95 -29.58
N TYR A 167 20.92 40.24 -29.28
CA TYR A 167 21.70 40.46 -28.06
C TYR A 167 22.29 41.89 -28.04
N GLN A 168 22.30 42.52 -26.85
CA GLN A 168 22.68 43.92 -26.54
C GLN A 168 23.78 44.60 -27.41
N PRO A 169 23.77 45.94 -27.51
CA PRO A 169 24.79 46.69 -28.25
C PRO A 169 26.15 46.43 -27.61
N PHE A 170 27.08 45.89 -28.39
CA PHE A 170 28.40 45.47 -27.92
C PHE A 170 29.25 46.71 -27.59
N GLY A 171 29.09 47.20 -26.36
CA GLY A 171 30.03 48.14 -25.75
C GLY A 171 31.35 47.42 -25.48
N ASN A 172 32.38 47.85 -26.21
CA ASN A 172 33.81 47.68 -25.97
C ASN A 172 34.45 46.32 -26.31
N TYR A 173 34.52 46.01 -27.60
CA TYR A 173 35.67 45.32 -28.17
C TYR A 173 36.30 46.25 -29.20
N ALA A 174 37.63 46.28 -29.26
CA ALA A 174 38.40 47.21 -30.11
C ALA A 174 37.85 47.27 -31.55
N LEU A 175 37.85 48.49 -32.13
CA LEU A 175 37.35 48.77 -33.49
C LEU A 175 37.93 47.76 -34.51
N LYS A 176 37.08 46.97 -35.17
CA LYS A 176 37.49 46.00 -36.22
C LYS A 176 37.77 46.74 -37.54
N GLY A 177 38.89 47.47 -37.56
CA GLY A 177 39.62 47.92 -38.75
C GLY A 177 41.08 47.42 -38.77
N ASP A 178 41.56 46.81 -37.68
CA ASP A 178 43.00 46.56 -37.45
C ASP A 178 43.44 45.08 -37.53
N SER A 179 42.57 44.18 -37.98
CA SER A 179 42.91 42.76 -38.15
C SER A 179 43.21 42.44 -39.62
N TYR A 180 44.50 42.28 -39.96
CA TYR A 180 45.03 41.97 -41.29
C TYR A 180 44.33 40.77 -41.96
N ILE A 181 44.09 40.86 -43.27
CA ILE A 181 43.57 39.74 -44.06
C ILE A 181 44.70 38.75 -44.39
N LYS A 182 44.39 37.45 -44.53
CA LYS A 182 45.41 36.37 -44.66
C LYS A 182 46.50 36.65 -45.70
N SER A 183 46.14 37.25 -46.83
CA SER A 183 47.10 37.61 -47.88
C SER A 183 48.13 38.65 -47.43
N GLU A 184 47.76 39.55 -46.51
CA GLU A 184 48.67 40.56 -45.93
C GLU A 184 49.55 39.98 -44.81
N SER A 185 49.07 38.95 -44.07
CA SER A 185 49.92 38.24 -43.11
C SER A 185 50.95 37.36 -43.81
N ASP A 186 50.56 36.66 -44.87
CA ASP A 186 51.43 35.70 -45.55
C ASP A 186 52.59 36.36 -46.31
N GLY A 187 52.44 37.63 -46.73
CA GLY A 187 53.53 38.41 -47.33
C GLY A 187 54.52 39.01 -46.34
N LYS A 188 54.16 39.12 -45.05
CA LYS A 188 55.00 39.76 -44.02
C LYS A 188 55.87 38.78 -43.21
N TYR A 189 55.57 37.49 -43.22
CA TYR A 189 56.29 36.50 -42.41
C TYR A 189 56.94 35.41 -43.27
N GLN A 190 58.25 35.55 -43.52
CA GLN A 190 59.09 34.51 -44.15
C GLN A 190 59.13 33.22 -43.28
N PRO A 191 59.10 32.01 -43.88
CA PRO A 191 59.14 30.76 -43.11
C PRO A 191 60.51 30.57 -42.45
N LYS A 192 60.48 30.37 -41.11
CA LYS A 192 61.65 30.40 -40.23
C LYS A 192 62.35 29.02 -40.18
N GLY A 193 63.44 28.86 -40.93
CA GLY A 193 64.47 27.85 -40.75
C GLY A 193 65.71 28.32 -41.51
N ILE A 194 66.84 28.68 -40.88
CA ILE A 194 67.76 27.84 -40.10
C ILE A 194 68.53 28.75 -39.10
N ILE A 195 68.91 28.17 -37.96
CA ILE A 195 69.61 28.77 -36.82
C ILE A 195 71.07 29.11 -37.17
N ASN A 196 71.58 30.32 -36.83
CA ASN A 196 72.81 30.45 -36.03
C ASN A 196 73.17 31.89 -35.60
N LEU A 197 73.78 31.95 -34.41
CA LEU A 197 74.16 33.10 -33.57
C LEU A 197 75.57 33.66 -33.94
N PRO A 198 76.05 34.75 -33.31
CA PRO A 198 76.53 35.97 -33.94
C PRO A 198 78.04 35.99 -34.25
N GLY A 199 78.45 36.82 -35.21
CA GLY A 199 79.82 37.32 -35.33
C GLY A 199 80.40 37.26 -36.75
N ILE A 200 81.10 38.36 -37.08
CA ILE A 200 82.13 38.51 -38.13
C ILE A 200 81.62 39.05 -39.49
N MET A 201 82.17 40.22 -39.84
CA MET A 201 82.08 40.95 -41.11
C MET A 201 82.97 40.29 -42.20
N PRO A 202 83.29 40.98 -43.32
CA PRO A 202 82.63 40.88 -44.61
C PRO A 202 83.51 40.19 -45.68
N ALA A 203 82.93 40.08 -46.88
CA ALA A 203 83.59 39.89 -48.18
C ALA A 203 83.89 38.47 -48.69
N LEU A 204 83.65 38.35 -50.00
CA LEU A 204 84.48 37.72 -51.03
C LEU A 204 83.94 36.45 -51.73
N LEU A 205 83.98 36.53 -53.07
CA LEU A 205 84.26 35.45 -54.04
C LEU A 205 83.17 34.36 -54.21
N LEU A 206 82.87 33.78 -55.38
CA LEU A 206 83.21 33.99 -56.79
C LEU A 206 82.42 32.94 -57.59
N LYS A 207 82.25 33.26 -58.87
CA LYS A 207 81.65 32.53 -60.00
C LYS A 207 82.01 31.03 -60.14
N LEU A 208 81.28 30.43 -61.11
CA LEU A 208 81.58 29.27 -61.98
C LEU A 208 80.93 27.95 -61.50
N SER A 209 80.41 27.05 -62.32
CA SER A 209 80.27 26.89 -63.78
C SER A 209 79.45 25.61 -64.03
N LEU A 210 78.77 25.57 -65.19
CA LEU A 210 78.21 24.47 -65.99
C LEU A 210 78.63 22.99 -65.76
N GLY A 211 77.68 22.09 -66.11
CA GLY A 211 77.89 20.71 -66.58
C GLY A 211 77.27 19.67 -65.64
N LYS A 212 76.39 18.75 -66.03
CA LYS A 212 76.07 18.11 -67.32
C LYS A 212 74.58 17.78 -67.38
#